data_AF-A0A4Q5ANA6-F1
#
_entry.id   AF-A0A4Q5ANA6-F1
#
_cell.length_a   1.000
_cell.length_b   1.000
_cell.length_c   1.000
_cell.angle_alpha   90.00
_cell.angle_beta   90.00
_cell.angle_gamma   90.00
#
_symmetry.space_group_name_H-M   'P 1'
#
loop_
_entity.id
_entity.type
_entity.pdbx_description
1 polymer ?
#
loop_
_entity_poly.entity_id
_entity_poly.type
_entity_poly.pdbx_seq_one_letter_code
_entity_poly.pdbx_strand_id
1 'polypeptide(L)'
;MSAANGVQDTKEDKEEVEFPQTWEALVEQNPLLAGLPVLLPAEQFTFDVSARFEQVRTRMYVAYNDSTRNDDDSTAVDMVEERVAALRDMIAFLKTITEEPAKVDEFTSGIDVNTLFLVLLVVVQFYADQLGKSALSKTSSTSTK
;
A
#
# COMPACT_ATOMS: atom_id res chain seq x y z
N MET A 1 -11.12 -42.25 -39.46
CA MET A 1 -11.19 -40.77 -39.45
C MET A 1 -12.49 -40.41 -38.76
N SER A 2 -12.60 -39.67 -37.68
CA SER A 2 -11.77 -38.76 -36.86
C SER A 2 -12.57 -38.59 -35.55
N ALA A 3 -12.13 -38.07 -34.42
CA ALA A 3 -10.87 -37.79 -33.76
C ALA A 3 -11.26 -37.76 -32.27
N ALA A 4 -10.37 -38.21 -31.38
CA ALA A 4 -10.58 -38.08 -29.94
C ALA A 4 -10.46 -36.60 -29.56
N ASN A 5 -11.55 -35.98 -29.09
CA ASN A 5 -11.51 -34.68 -28.44
C ASN A 5 -10.97 -34.86 -27.02
N GLY A 6 -9.64 -34.80 -26.89
CA GLY A 6 -8.99 -34.53 -25.61
C GLY A 6 -9.35 -33.10 -25.20
N VAL A 7 -10.17 -32.95 -24.16
CA VAL A 7 -10.29 -31.68 -23.44
C VAL A 7 -8.98 -31.51 -22.69
N GLN A 8 -8.11 -30.67 -23.24
CA GLN A 8 -6.88 -30.27 -22.59
C GLN A 8 -7.29 -29.29 -21.48
N ASP A 9 -7.43 -29.83 -20.27
CA ASP A 9 -7.66 -29.07 -19.05
C ASP A 9 -6.38 -28.27 -18.75
N THR A 10 -6.24 -27.11 -19.38
CA THR A 10 -5.18 -26.15 -19.05
C THR A 10 -5.55 -25.52 -17.72
N LYS A 11 -5.16 -26.19 -16.63
CA LYS A 11 -4.93 -25.52 -15.36
C LYS A 11 -3.84 -24.50 -15.61
N GLU A 12 -4.23 -23.25 -15.85
CA GLU A 12 -3.34 -22.13 -15.61
C GLU A 12 -2.97 -22.20 -14.13
N ASP A 13 -1.76 -22.69 -13.85
CA ASP A 13 -1.09 -22.45 -12.59
C ASP A 13 -0.97 -20.93 -12.47
N LYS A 14 -1.97 -20.30 -11.84
CA LYS A 14 -1.85 -18.93 -11.39
C LYS A 14 -0.75 -18.95 -10.35
N GLU A 15 0.47 -18.62 -10.76
CA GLU A 15 1.53 -18.26 -9.82
C GLU A 15 0.90 -17.26 -8.84
N GLU A 16 0.79 -17.67 -7.57
CA GLU A 16 0.39 -16.75 -6.51
C GLU A 16 1.43 -15.64 -6.52
N VAL A 17 1.06 -14.47 -7.05
CA VAL A 17 1.92 -13.30 -6.99
C VAL A 17 2.01 -12.92 -5.52
N GLU A 18 3.08 -13.35 -4.87
CA GLU A 18 3.35 -13.02 -3.48
C GLU A 18 3.57 -11.51 -3.37
N PHE A 19 2.91 -10.90 -2.37
CA PHE A 19 3.11 -9.48 -2.09
C PHE A 19 4.57 -9.23 -1.68
N PRO A 20 5.24 -8.17 -2.18
CA PRO A 20 6.65 -7.91 -1.89
C PRO A 20 7.00 -7.86 -0.41
N GLN A 21 8.05 -8.57 -0.05
CA GLN A 21 8.51 -8.70 1.33
C GLN A 21 9.59 -7.67 1.70
N THR A 22 10.21 -7.01 0.71
CA THR A 22 11.21 -5.95 0.89
C THR A 22 10.81 -4.70 0.12
N TRP A 23 11.39 -3.56 0.49
CA TRP A 23 11.14 -2.29 -0.20
C TRP A 23 11.63 -2.34 -1.65
N GLU A 24 12.79 -2.95 -1.89
CA GLU A 24 13.38 -3.09 -3.21
C GLU A 24 12.47 -3.89 -4.15
N ALA A 25 11.94 -5.03 -3.67
CA ALA A 25 10.98 -5.83 -4.43
C ALA A 25 9.66 -5.07 -4.68
N LEU A 26 9.24 -4.21 -3.74
CA LEU A 26 8.07 -3.36 -3.92
C LEU A 26 8.29 -2.32 -5.03
N VAL A 27 9.47 -1.71 -5.07
CA VAL A 27 9.87 -0.75 -6.11
C VAL A 27 10.01 -1.43 -7.48
N GLU A 28 10.54 -2.66 -7.54
CA GLU A 28 10.60 -3.44 -8.79
C GLU A 28 9.20 -3.70 -9.37
N GLN A 29 8.22 -4.00 -8.52
CA GLN A 29 6.83 -4.22 -8.95
C GLN A 29 6.06 -2.92 -9.20
N ASN A 30 6.43 -1.81 -8.55
CA ASN A 30 5.84 -0.50 -8.74
C ASN A 30 6.93 0.58 -8.91
N PRO A 31 7.45 0.76 -10.14
CA PRO A 31 8.58 1.67 -10.40
C PRO A 31 8.33 3.14 -10.05
N LEU A 32 7.07 3.56 -9.88
CA LEU A 32 6.77 4.92 -9.41
C LEU A 32 7.35 5.17 -8.02
N LEU A 33 7.39 4.14 -7.17
CA LEU A 33 7.95 4.23 -5.81
C LEU A 33 9.46 4.54 -5.79
N ALA A 34 10.18 4.37 -6.91
CA ALA A 34 11.59 4.74 -7.02
C ALA A 34 11.83 6.24 -6.81
N GLY A 35 10.80 7.08 -7.02
CA GLY A 35 10.88 8.53 -6.76
C GLY A 35 10.67 8.92 -5.29
N LEU A 36 10.25 7.99 -4.43
CA LEU A 36 10.01 8.26 -3.01
C LEU A 36 11.35 8.28 -2.25
N PRO A 37 11.59 9.24 -1.33
CA PRO A 37 12.79 9.22 -0.51
C PRO A 37 12.84 7.97 0.39
N VAL A 38 14.02 7.68 0.94
CA VAL A 38 14.17 6.63 1.93
C VAL A 38 13.27 6.92 3.13
N LEU A 39 12.44 5.95 3.48
CA LEU A 39 11.51 6.02 4.61
C LEU A 39 12.04 5.22 5.78
N LEU A 40 11.62 5.61 6.99
CA LEU A 40 11.90 4.90 8.23
C LEU A 40 11.32 3.48 8.16
N PRO A 41 12.12 2.43 8.39
CA PRO A 41 11.62 1.07 8.41
C PRO A 41 10.57 0.83 9.50
N ALA A 42 9.62 -0.06 9.24
CA ALA A 42 8.48 -0.32 10.12
C ALA A 42 8.89 -0.79 11.53
N GLU A 43 9.95 -1.59 11.63
CA GLU A 43 10.48 -2.10 12.90
C GLU A 43 11.06 -1.01 13.81
N GLN A 44 11.33 0.16 13.25
CA GLN A 44 11.85 1.34 13.96
C GLN A 44 10.74 2.31 14.39
N PHE A 45 9.47 2.02 14.07
CA PHE A 45 8.37 2.88 14.47
C PHE A 45 8.24 2.93 16.00
N THR A 46 8.17 4.15 16.53
CA THR A 46 7.69 4.37 17.89
C THR A 46 6.19 4.11 17.98
N PHE A 47 5.65 4.07 19.20
CA PHE A 47 4.20 3.99 19.40
C PHE A 47 3.47 5.14 18.69
N ASP A 48 3.96 6.38 18.81
CA ASP A 48 3.32 7.55 18.20
C ASP A 48 3.34 7.49 16.67
N VAL A 49 4.42 7.00 16.07
CA VAL A 49 4.50 6.81 14.62
C VAL A 49 3.55 5.71 14.17
N SER A 50 3.48 4.60 14.92
CA SER A 50 2.57 3.49 14.64
C SER A 50 1.09 3.92 14.75
N ALA A 51 0.75 4.73 15.76
CA ALA A 51 -0.60 5.25 15.95
C ALA A 51 -1.02 6.20 14.82
N ARG A 52 -0.10 7.08 14.38
CA ARG A 52 -0.34 7.95 13.21
C ARG A 52 -0.47 7.14 11.92
N PHE A 53 0.36 6.11 11.75
CA PHE A 53 0.23 5.19 10.63
C PHE A 53 -1.15 4.53 10.59
N GLU A 54 -1.65 4.03 11.72
CA GLU A 54 -2.98 3.39 11.77
C GLU A 54 -4.11 4.36 11.42
N GLN A 55 -4.00 5.64 11.80
CA GLN A 55 -4.95 6.68 11.42
C GLN A 55 -4.98 6.89 9.90
N VAL A 56 -3.81 7.09 9.27
CA VAL A 56 -3.74 7.33 7.82
C VAL A 56 -4.12 6.09 7.02
N ARG A 57 -3.71 4.90 7.48
CA ARG A 57 -4.12 3.60 6.93
C ARG A 57 -5.64 3.44 6.94
N THR A 58 -6.28 3.75 8.07
CA THR A 58 -7.74 3.66 8.20
C THR A 58 -8.43 4.60 7.21
N ARG A 59 -7.98 5.85 7.09
CA ARG A 59 -8.54 6.82 6.13
C ARG A 59 -8.38 6.38 4.68
N MET A 60 -7.20 5.88 4.31
CA MET A 60 -6.95 5.31 2.98
C MET A 60 -7.88 4.12 2.68
N TYR A 61 -8.09 3.21 3.63
CA TYR A 61 -9.01 2.08 3.42
C TYR A 61 -10.48 2.47 3.37
N VAL A 62 -10.92 3.45 4.15
CA VAL A 62 -12.29 4.00 4.06
C VAL A 62 -12.50 4.60 2.66
N ALA A 63 -11.61 5.49 2.23
CA ALA A 63 -11.70 6.11 0.90
C ALA A 63 -11.65 5.07 -0.25
N TYR A 64 -10.88 3.99 -0.10
CA TYR A 64 -10.85 2.90 -1.08
C TYR A 64 -12.19 2.13 -1.12
N ASN A 65 -12.70 1.72 0.05
CA ASN A 65 -13.94 0.94 0.15
C ASN A 65 -15.17 1.73 -0.30
N ASP A 66 -15.25 3.01 0.04
CA ASP A 66 -16.36 3.86 -0.39
C ASP A 66 -16.34 4.05 -1.90
N SER A 67 -15.14 4.19 -2.48
CA SER A 67 -14.97 4.32 -3.93
C SER A 67 -15.27 3.05 -4.74
N THR A 68 -15.37 1.88 -4.10
CA THR A 68 -15.66 0.60 -4.76
C THR A 68 -17.10 0.14 -4.54
N ARG A 69 -17.87 0.86 -3.70
CA ARG A 69 -19.26 0.55 -3.35
C ARG A 69 -20.31 1.37 -4.10
N ASN A 70 -19.93 2.54 -4.61
CA ASN A 70 -20.87 3.47 -5.22
C ASN A 70 -20.86 3.32 -6.75
N ASP A 71 -21.92 2.73 -7.29
CA ASP A 71 -22.18 2.57 -8.74
C ASP A 71 -22.86 3.80 -9.38
N ASP A 72 -22.95 4.94 -8.66
CA ASP A 72 -23.67 6.14 -9.13
C ASP A 72 -22.73 7.34 -9.36
N ASP A 73 -22.73 7.82 -10.61
CA ASP A 73 -21.98 8.98 -11.10
C ASP A 73 -22.23 10.25 -10.26
N SER A 74 -23.40 10.35 -9.61
CA SER A 74 -23.77 11.50 -8.76
C SER A 74 -22.87 11.71 -7.54
N THR A 75 -22.13 10.68 -7.13
CA THR A 75 -21.22 10.69 -5.96
C THR A 75 -19.73 10.69 -6.33
N ALA A 76 -19.40 10.70 -7.63
CA ALA A 76 -18.03 10.56 -8.11
C ALA A 76 -17.10 11.72 -7.67
N VAL A 77 -17.65 12.93 -7.52
CA VAL A 77 -16.88 14.10 -7.03
C VAL A 77 -16.53 13.93 -5.54
N ASP A 78 -17.49 13.54 -4.71
CA ASP A 78 -17.28 13.30 -3.28
C ASP A 78 -16.21 12.21 -3.06
N MET A 79 -16.21 11.17 -3.90
CA MET A 79 -15.18 10.13 -3.87
C MET A 79 -13.77 10.66 -4.16
N VAL A 80 -13.64 11.61 -5.09
CA VAL A 80 -12.35 12.26 -5.38
C VAL A 80 -11.93 13.13 -4.19
N GLU A 81 -12.86 13.84 -3.56
CA GLU A 81 -12.58 14.66 -2.38
C GLU A 81 -12.07 13.82 -1.19
N GLU A 82 -12.69 12.67 -0.93
CA GLU A 82 -12.25 11.72 0.10
C GLU A 82 -10.84 11.16 -0.19
N ARG A 83 -10.55 10.82 -1.44
CA ARG A 83 -9.19 10.41 -1.86
C ARG A 83 -8.18 11.53 -1.64
N VAL A 84 -8.53 12.76 -1.98
CA VAL A 84 -7.65 13.94 -1.76
C VAL A 84 -7.40 14.15 -0.27
N ALA A 85 -8.42 14.02 0.58
CA ALA A 85 -8.27 14.15 2.03
C ALA A 85 -7.34 13.05 2.59
N ALA A 86 -7.57 11.79 2.23
CA ALA A 86 -6.73 10.67 2.64
C ALA A 86 -5.27 10.83 2.14
N LEU A 87 -5.08 11.28 0.89
CA LEU A 87 -3.76 11.57 0.34
C LEU A 87 -3.03 12.66 1.11
N ARG A 88 -3.70 13.76 1.46
CA ARG A 88 -3.08 14.85 2.24
C ARG A 88 -2.53 14.34 3.57
N ASP A 89 -3.31 13.52 4.26
CA ASP A 89 -2.89 12.93 5.52
C ASP A 89 -1.74 11.93 5.35
N MET A 90 -1.81 11.08 4.32
CA MET A 90 -0.75 10.11 4.02
C MET A 90 0.56 10.81 3.62
N ILE A 91 0.50 11.84 2.79
CA ILE A 91 1.67 12.66 2.40
C ILE A 91 2.26 13.35 3.62
N ALA A 92 1.42 13.92 4.49
CA ALA A 92 1.89 14.52 5.74
C ALA A 92 2.58 13.48 6.64
N PHE A 93 2.03 12.26 6.74
CA PHE A 93 2.66 11.16 7.48
C PHE A 93 4.01 10.76 6.88
N LEU A 94 4.11 10.57 5.55
CA LEU A 94 5.37 10.21 4.87
C LEU A 94 6.48 11.21 5.19
N LYS A 95 6.17 12.51 5.21
CA LYS A 95 7.12 13.56 5.59
C LYS A 95 7.62 13.45 7.04
N THR A 96 6.89 12.77 7.92
CA THR A 96 7.34 12.55 9.32
C THR A 96 8.27 11.36 9.48
N ILE A 97 8.31 10.46 8.50
CA ILE A 97 9.09 9.22 8.55
C ILE A 97 10.23 9.22 7.52
N THR A 98 10.69 10.38 7.09
CA THR A 98 11.85 10.51 6.20
C THR A 98 12.71 11.69 6.65
N GLU A 99 14.00 11.63 6.32
CA GLU A 99 14.91 12.76 6.51
C GLU A 99 14.80 13.80 5.38
N GLU A 100 14.12 13.47 4.28
CA GLU A 100 13.99 14.32 3.08
C GLU A 100 12.52 14.69 2.78
N PRO A 101 11.83 15.44 3.65
CA PRO A 101 10.39 15.71 3.48
C PRO A 101 10.05 16.49 2.19
N ALA A 102 10.99 17.29 1.67
CA ALA A 102 10.83 18.00 0.40
C ALA A 102 10.79 17.03 -0.80
N LYS A 103 11.48 15.88 -0.71
CA LYS A 103 11.44 14.84 -1.76
C LYS A 103 10.08 14.16 -1.85
N VAL A 104 9.32 14.12 -0.76
CA VAL A 104 7.92 13.65 -0.79
C VAL A 104 7.07 14.60 -1.65
N ASP A 105 7.28 15.92 -1.56
CA ASP A 105 6.57 16.88 -2.41
C ASP A 105 6.95 16.70 -3.88
N GLU A 106 8.25 16.58 -4.18
CA GLU A 106 8.74 16.29 -5.53
C GLU A 106 8.14 15.01 -6.11
N PHE A 107 8.10 13.93 -5.31
CA PHE A 107 7.51 12.65 -5.69
C PHE A 107 6.03 12.78 -6.08
N THR A 108 5.24 13.55 -5.32
CA THR A 108 3.80 13.70 -5.58
C THR A 108 3.48 14.61 -6.78
N SER A 109 4.46 15.39 -7.23
CA SER A 109 4.25 16.41 -8.26
C SER A 109 3.93 15.79 -9.62
N GLY A 110 2.86 16.27 -10.25
CA GLY A 110 2.47 15.85 -11.60
C GLY A 110 1.80 14.46 -11.70
N ILE A 111 1.56 13.78 -10.57
CA ILE A 111 0.82 12.52 -10.52
C ILE A 111 -0.66 12.81 -10.30
N ASP A 112 -1.54 12.15 -11.06
CA ASP A 112 -2.99 12.28 -10.86
C ASP A 112 -3.43 11.65 -9.54
N VAL A 113 -4.55 12.13 -8.99
CA VAL A 113 -5.07 11.72 -7.67
C VAL A 113 -5.29 10.21 -7.58
N ASN A 114 -5.80 9.57 -8.62
CA ASN A 114 -6.14 8.15 -8.58
C ASN A 114 -4.89 7.28 -8.60
N THR A 115 -3.93 7.59 -9.48
CA THR A 115 -2.64 6.92 -9.53
C THR A 115 -1.89 7.09 -8.21
N LEU A 116 -1.79 8.32 -7.69
CA LEU A 116 -1.10 8.57 -6.42
C LEU A 116 -1.76 7.83 -5.25
N PHE A 117 -3.10 7.80 -5.22
CA PHE A 117 -3.84 7.08 -4.19
C PHE A 117 -3.53 5.58 -4.21
N LEU A 118 -3.58 4.94 -5.38
CA LEU A 118 -3.27 3.52 -5.51
C LEU A 118 -1.81 3.21 -5.17
N VAL A 119 -0.88 4.05 -5.61
CA VAL A 119 0.55 3.90 -5.30
C VAL A 119 0.80 4.00 -3.79
N LEU A 120 0.22 4.98 -3.11
CA LEU A 120 0.37 5.12 -1.67
C LEU A 120 -0.42 4.07 -0.87
N LEU A 121 -1.50 3.51 -1.43
CA LEU A 121 -2.19 2.37 -0.84
C LEU A 121 -1.29 1.12 -0.81
N VAL A 122 -0.46 0.91 -1.84
CA VAL A 122 0.55 -0.16 -1.85
C VAL A 122 1.59 0.05 -0.75
N VAL A 123 2.02 1.30 -0.51
CA VAL A 123 2.91 1.63 0.63
C VAL A 123 2.24 1.32 1.97
N VAL A 124 0.96 1.65 2.13
CA VAL A 124 0.18 1.31 3.33
C VAL A 124 0.14 -0.21 3.55
N GLN A 125 -0.12 -0.98 2.49
CA GLN A 125 -0.16 -2.44 2.58
C GLN A 125 1.20 -3.03 3.00
N PHE A 126 2.30 -2.50 2.44
CA PHE A 126 3.65 -2.88 2.82
C PHE A 126 3.94 -2.63 4.31
N TYR A 127 3.69 -1.42 4.80
CA TYR A 127 3.93 -1.11 6.22
C TYR A 127 3.04 -1.92 7.17
N ALA A 128 1.78 -2.19 6.79
CA ALA A 128 0.88 -3.00 7.60
C ALA A 128 1.39 -4.44 7.77
N ASP A 129 1.89 -5.04 6.68
CA ASP A 129 2.49 -6.37 6.70
C ASP A 129 3.78 -6.42 7.54
N GLN A 130 4.69 -5.46 7.36
CA GLN A 130 5.96 -5.38 8.10
C GLN A 130 5.75 -5.16 9.62
N LEU A 131 4.79 -4.33 10.00
CA LEU A 131 4.42 -4.14 11.41
C LEU A 131 3.85 -5.43 12.03
N GLY A 132 3.01 -6.16 11.28
CA GLY A 132 2.47 -7.46 11.71
C GLY A 132 3.58 -8.48 12.00
N LYS A 133 4.58 -8.60 11.11
CA LYS A 133 5.75 -9.46 11.31
C LYS A 133 6.60 -9.04 12.51
N SER A 134 6.80 -7.74 12.68
CA SER A 134 7.54 -7.18 13.83
C SER A 134 6.90 -7.55 15.17
N ALA A 135 5.56 -7.57 15.23
CA ALA A 135 4.84 -8.04 16.41
C ALA A 135 5.00 -9.55 16.63
N LEU A 136 4.88 -10.36 15.58
CA LEU A 136 5.06 -11.81 15.65
C LEU A 136 6.45 -12.21 16.15
N SER A 137 7.50 -11.55 15.65
CA SER A 137 8.90 -11.79 16.07
C SER A 137 9.13 -11.56 17.57
N LYS A 138 8.44 -10.57 18.17
CA LYS A 138 8.50 -10.32 19.63
C LYS A 138 7.82 -11.44 20.41
N THR A 139 6.73 -12.00 19.89
CA THR A 139 6.01 -13.09 20.56
C THR A 139 6.74 -14.43 20.47
N SER A 140 7.37 -14.76 19.34
CA SER A 140 8.14 -16.00 19.16
C SER A 140 9.38 -16.05 20.06
N SER A 141 10.07 -14.91 20.21
CA SER A 141 11.26 -14.79 21.05
C SER A 141 10.98 -14.98 22.54
N THR A 142 9.72 -14.76 22.96
CA THR A 142 9.32 -14.90 24.38
C THR A 142 8.88 -16.33 24.72
N SER A 143 8.68 -17.20 23.72
CA SER A 143 8.15 -18.56 23.90
C SER A 143 9.21 -19.64 24.10
N THR A 144 10.49 -19.28 24.30
CA THR A 144 11.53 -20.23 24.72
C THR A 144 11.73 -20.12 26.24
N LYS A 145 11.00 -20.93 27.01
CA LYS A 145 11.28 -21.24 28.41
C LYS A 145 10.79 -22.64 28.76
#